data_AF-A0A4Q3V6A3-F1
#
_entry.id   AF-A0A4Q3V6A3-F1
#
_cell.length_a   1.000
_cell.length_b   1.000
_cell.length_c   1.000
_cell.angle_alpha   90.00
_cell.angle_beta   90.00
_cell.angle_gamma   90.00
#
_symmetry.space_group_name_H-M   'P 1'
#
loop_
_entity.id
_entity.type
_entity.pdbx_description
1 polymer ?
#
loop_
_entity_poly.entity_id
_entity_poly.type
_entity_poly.pdbx_seq_one_letter_code
_entity_poly.pdbx_strand_id
1 'polypeptide(L)' 'MKFVDEAFIDIAAGDGGNGCVSFRHEKYKEFGGPNGGDGGRGGHVFAVADPSLNT' A
#
# COMPACT_ATOMS: atom_id res chain seq x y z
N MET A 1 41.23 -9.63 -14.65
CA MET A 1 40.70 -9.21 -13.33
C MET A 1 39.32 -8.63 -13.57
N LYS A 2 38.29 -9.05 -12.84
CA LYS A 2 36.94 -8.45 -12.90
C LYS A 2 36.68 -7.76 -11.57
N PHE A 3 36.13 -6.55 -11.63
CA PHE A 3 35.66 -5.79 -10.47
C PHE A 3 34.13 -5.84 -10.48
N VAL A 4 33.54 -6.04 -9.30
CA VAL A 4 32.10 -6.15 -9.09
C VAL A 4 31.74 -5.22 -7.95
N ASP A 5 30.65 -4.47 -8.10
CA ASP A 5 30.04 -3.69 -7.02
C ASP A 5 28.79 -4.40 -6.53
N GLU A 6 28.57 -4.39 -5.21
CA GLU A 6 27.49 -5.12 -4.54
C GLU A 6 26.94 -4.28 -3.39
N ALA A 7 25.62 -4.22 -3.28
CA ALA A 7 24.93 -3.56 -2.18
C ALA A 7 23.82 -4.45 -1.61
N PHE A 8 23.69 -4.45 -0.29
CA PHE A 8 22.56 -5.04 0.41
C PHE A 8 21.50 -3.98 0.63
N ILE A 9 20.25 -4.32 0.31
CA ILE A 9 19.09 -3.45 0.53
C ILE A 9 18.01 -4.24 1.25
N ASP A 10 17.41 -3.59 2.25
CA ASP A 10 16.21 -4.07 2.92
C ASP A 10 15.03 -3.24 2.40
N ILE A 11 14.01 -3.91 1.87
CA ILE A 11 12.89 -3.27 1.19
C ILE A 11 11.60 -3.78 1.81
N ALA A 12 10.77 -2.84 2.25
CA ALA A 12 9.38 -3.08 2.60
C ALA A 12 8.47 -2.26 1.67
N ALA A 13 7.38 -2.87 1.24
CA ALA A 13 6.31 -2.16 0.54
C ALA A 13 5.36 -1.48 1.55
N GLY A 14 4.40 -0.71 1.05
CA GLY A 14 3.41 -0.07 1.91
C GLY A 14 2.33 -1.06 2.35
N ASP A 15 1.93 -1.01 3.61
CA ASP A 15 0.77 -1.76 4.11
C ASP A 15 -0.53 -1.30 3.44
N GLY A 16 -1.49 -2.21 3.36
CA GLY A 16 -2.86 -1.87 3.00
C GLY A 16 -3.55 -1.07 4.10
N GLY A 17 -4.50 -0.23 3.71
CA GLY A 17 -5.38 0.44 4.66
C GLY A 17 -6.36 -0.55 5.28
N ASN A 18 -6.76 -0.30 6.53
CA ASN A 18 -7.85 -1.05 7.15
C ASN A 18 -9.19 -0.58 6.59
N GLY A 19 -10.12 -1.51 6.39
CA GLY A 19 -11.52 -1.17 6.16
C GLY A 19 -12.18 -0.56 7.41
N CYS A 20 -13.38 -0.05 7.24
CA CYS A 20 -14.15 0.57 8.32
C CYS A 20 -15.38 -0.28 8.65
N VAL A 21 -15.65 -0.47 9.94
CA VAL A 21 -16.96 -0.98 10.40
C VAL A 21 -17.82 0.22 10.78
N SER A 22 -18.88 0.46 10.02
CA SER A 22 -19.80 1.59 10.26
C SER A 22 -21.22 1.24 9.85
N PHE A 23 -22.18 1.95 10.47
CA PHE A 23 -23.60 1.87 10.17
C PHE A 23 -24.17 3.27 9.91
N ARG A 24 -25.12 3.39 8.99
CA ARG A 24 -25.82 4.66 8.76
C ARG A 24 -26.67 5.01 9.98
N HIS A 25 -26.54 6.25 10.44
CA HIS A 25 -27.37 6.79 11.50
C HIS A 25 -28.10 8.03 10.97
N GLU A 26 -29.36 7.85 10.61
CA GLU A 26 -30.22 8.89 10.03
C GLU A 26 -31.40 9.15 10.96
N LYS A 27 -31.81 10.41 11.08
CA LYS A 27 -32.97 10.77 11.89
C LYS A 27 -34.22 10.06 11.34
N TYR A 28 -34.97 9.39 12.22
CA TYR A 28 -36.17 8.60 11.90
C TYR A 28 -35.94 7.26 11.21
N LYS A 29 -34.70 6.75 11.18
CA LYS A 29 -34.38 5.42 10.66
C LYS A 29 -33.65 4.59 11.71
N GLU A 30 -34.39 3.71 12.36
CA GLU A 30 -33.89 2.87 13.46
C GLU A 30 -32.76 1.93 13.00
N PHE A 31 -32.84 1.39 11.77
CA PHE A 31 -31.81 0.54 11.19
C PHE A 31 -31.34 1.09 9.84
N GLY A 32 -30.23 1.82 9.84
CA GLY A 32 -29.64 2.38 8.62
C GLY A 32 -28.90 1.35 7.75
N GLY A 33 -28.53 0.20 8.32
CA GLY A 33 -27.71 -0.82 7.67
C GLY A 33 -26.21 -0.42 7.61
N PRO A 34 -25.33 -1.39 7.29
CA PRO A 34 -23.89 -1.15 7.24
C PRO A 34 -23.50 -0.22 6.08
N ASN A 35 -22.56 0.67 6.32
CA ASN A 35 -21.96 1.58 5.33
C ASN A 35 -20.44 1.74 5.51
N GLY A 36 -19.81 0.76 6.14
CA GLY A 36 -18.35 0.65 6.17
C GLY A 36 -17.76 0.55 4.78
N GLY A 37 -16.65 1.24 4.54
CA GLY A 37 -15.88 1.16 3.30
C GLY A 37 -14.70 0.20 3.41
N ASP A 38 -14.18 -0.21 2.26
CA ASP A 38 -13.00 -1.08 2.16
C ASP A 38 -11.71 -0.31 2.47
N GLY A 39 -10.70 -1.09 2.85
CA GLY A 39 -9.34 -0.61 3.00
C GLY A 39 -8.66 -0.34 1.65
N GLY A 40 -7.74 0.62 1.63
CA GLY A 40 -6.92 0.90 0.45
C GLY A 40 -5.86 -0.18 0.20
N ARG A 41 -5.44 -0.33 -1.07
CA ARG A 41 -4.33 -1.23 -1.41
C ARG A 41 -3.00 -0.66 -0.91
N GLY A 42 -2.16 -1.54 -0.38
CA GLY A 42 -0.78 -1.21 -0.06
C GLY A 42 0.08 -0.87 -1.27
N GLY A 43 1.20 -0.20 -1.01
CA GLY A 43 2.15 0.25 -2.02
C GLY A 43 2.96 -0.90 -2.62
N HIS A 44 3.72 -0.61 -3.68
CA HIS A 44 4.64 -1.54 -4.33
C HIS A 44 6.02 -0.91 -4.41
N VAL A 45 7.07 -1.72 -4.37
CA VAL A 45 8.44 -1.29 -4.66
C VAL A 45 8.92 -2.00 -5.91
N PHE A 46 9.48 -1.24 -6.85
CA PHE A 46 10.03 -1.74 -8.10
C PHE A 46 11.48 -1.32 -8.22
N ALA A 47 12.34 -2.26 -8.61
CA ALA A 47 13.64 -1.92 -9.18
C ALA A 47 13.44 -1.68 -10.69
N VAL A 48 13.86 -0.51 -11.16
CA VAL A 48 13.78 -0.13 -12.57
C VAL A 48 15.19 0.19 -13.03
N ALA A 49 15.68 -0.56 -14.01
CA ALA A 49 17.00 -0.33 -14.59
C ALA A 49 16.97 0.96 -15.44
N ASP A 50 18.01 1.77 -15.30
CA ASP A 50 18.22 2.99 -16.09
C ASP A 50 19.60 2.91 -16.75
N PRO A 51 19.68 2.95 -18.10
CA PRO A 51 20.95 2.84 -18.82
C PRO A 51 21.90 4.03 -18.62
N SER A 52 21.42 5.13 -18.03
CA SER A 52 22.24 6.29 -17.70
C SER A 52 22.92 6.20 -16.33
N LEU A 53 22.57 5.20 -15.51
CA LEU A 53 23.21 4.93 -14.22
C LEU A 53 24.45 4.05 -14.42
N ASN A 54 25.56 4.43 -13.76
CA ASN A 54 26.87 3.81 -13.95
C ASN A 54 27.29 2.88 -12.79
N THR A 55 26.65 3.01 -11.64
CA THR A 55 26.88 2.21 -10.42
C THR A 55 25.61 2.24 -9.58
#